data_AF-A0A1V5NDK0-F1
#
_entry.id   AF-A0A1V5NDK0-F1
#
_cell.length_a   1.000
_cell.length_b   1.000
_cell.length_c   1.000
_cell.angle_alpha   90.00
_cell.angle_beta   90.00
_cell.angle_gamma   90.00
#
_symmetry.space_group_name_H-M   'P 1'
#
loop_
_entity.id
_entity.type
_entity.pdbx_description
1 polymer ?
#
loop_
_entity_poly.entity_id
_entity_poly.type
_entity_poly.pdbx_seq_one_letter_code
_entity_poly.pdbx_strand_id
1 'polypeptide(L)' 'MKIEITKGKYKGVRGRVVGVYTDGRYDINVIKPTHTKPTQPKIPTQMVIKINNCKEI' A
#
# COMPACT_ATOMS: atom_id res chain seq x y z
N MET A 1 -2.17 11.95 -3.32
CA MET A 1 -1.16 11.48 -2.37
C MET A 1 -0.69 10.08 -2.76
N LYS A 2 0.60 9.91 -3.01
CA LYS A 2 1.23 8.60 -3.28
C LYS A 2 1.98 8.18 -2.01
N ILE A 3 1.93 6.89 -1.68
CA ILE A 3 2.59 6.34 -0.51
C ILE A 3 3.31 5.05 -0.84
N GLU A 4 4.35 4.75 -0.07
CA GLU A 4 5.03 3.46 -0.04
C GLU A 4 4.81 2.82 1.33
N ILE A 5 4.43 1.55 1.36
CA ILE A 5 4.30 0.79 2.59
C ILE A 5 5.72 0.48 3.11
N THR A 6 6.02 0.88 4.34
CA THR A 6 7.35 0.74 4.95
C THR A 6 7.43 -0.40 5.97
N LYS A 7 6.28 -0.93 6.42
CA LYS A 7 6.18 -1.97 7.47
C LYS A 7 5.20 -3.09 7.10
N GLY A 8 5.40 -4.26 7.69
CA GLY A 8 4.53 -5.43 7.54
C GLY A 8 4.75 -6.23 6.25
N LYS A 9 3.80 -7.13 5.94
CA LYS A 9 3.88 -8.09 4.82
C LYS A 9 4.00 -7.45 3.44
N TYR A 10 3.52 -6.21 3.29
CA TYR A 10 3.47 -5.49 2.02
C TYR A 10 4.52 -4.38 1.91
N LYS A 11 5.60 -4.45 2.70
CA LYS A 11 6.70 -3.48 2.65
C LYS A 11 7.27 -3.38 1.21
N GLY A 12 7.43 -2.15 0.72
CA GLY A 12 7.89 -1.84 -0.63
C GLY A 12 6.78 -1.70 -1.67
N VAL A 13 5.52 -2.00 -1.32
CA VAL A 13 4.38 -1.77 -2.19
C VAL A 13 4.06 -0.29 -2.26
N ARG A 14 3.88 0.24 -3.47
CA ARG A 14 3.47 1.62 -3.72
C ARG A 14 1.98 1.66 -4.02
N GLY A 15 1.33 2.72 -3.57
CA GLY A 15 -0.09 2.92 -3.80
C GLY A 15 -0.45 4.39 -3.86
N ARG A 16 -1.62 4.66 -4.43
CA ARG A 16 -2.25 5.98 -4.40
C ARG A 16 -3.33 5.96 -3.33
N VAL A 17 -3.28 6.90 -2.40
CA VAL A 17 -4.34 7.08 -1.41
C VAL A 17 -5.60 7.56 -2.13
N VAL A 18 -6.69 6.82 -1.92
CA VAL A 18 -8.03 7.12 -2.45
C VAL A 18 -9.01 7.50 -1.34
N GLY A 19 -8.70 7.16 -0.08
CA GLY A 19 -9.50 7.55 1.09
C GLY A 19 -8.66 7.61 2.37
N VAL A 20 -9.12 8.40 3.32
CA VAL A 20 -8.52 8.50 4.67
C VAL A 20 -9.63 8.26 5.68
N TYR A 21 -9.47 7.24 6.51
CA TYR A 21 -10.39 6.95 7.59
C TYR A 21 -10.02 7.76 8.83
N THR A 22 -11.02 8.16 9.61
CA THR A 22 -10.88 8.95 10.84
C THR A 22 -10.08 8.23 11.93
N ASP A 23 -9.92 6.90 11.82
CA ASP A 23 -9.17 6.07 12.75
C ASP A 23 -7.69 5.90 12.36
N GLY A 24 -7.19 6.72 11.43
CA GLY A 24 -5.76 6.75 11.08
C GLY A 24 -5.34 5.64 10.12
N ARG A 25 -6.24 5.27 9.19
CA ARG A 25 -5.96 4.32 8.10
C ARG A 25 -6.11 5.01 6.74
N TYR A 26 -5.24 4.65 5.81
CA TYR A 26 -5.39 4.99 4.40
C TYR A 26 -6.06 3.85 3.65
N ASP A 27 -7.04 4.18 2.82
CA ASP A 27 -7.46 3.35 1.72
C ASP A 27 -6.58 3.67 0.51
N ILE A 28 -5.86 2.68 0.00
CA ILE A 28 -4.92 2.84 -1.09
C ILE A 28 -5.29 1.94 -2.27
N ASN A 29 -5.21 2.50 -3.46
CA ASN A 29 -5.19 1.72 -4.69
C ASN A 29 -3.73 1.37 -5.02
N VAL A 30 -3.41 0.08 -4.98
CA VAL A 30 -2.05 -0.44 -5.12
C VAL A 30 -1.58 -0.31 -6.57
N ILE A 31 -0.46 0.36 -6.77
CA ILE A 31 0.24 0.43 -8.04
C ILE A 31 1.27 -0.70 -7.99
N LYS A 32 0.93 -1.85 -8.60
CA LYS A 32 1.83 -3.01 -8.60
C LYS A 32 3.20 -2.62 -9.15
N PRO A 33 4.31 -2.93 -8.46
CA PRO A 33 5.60 -2.96 -9.12
C PRO A 33 5.56 -4.06 -10.19
N THR A 34 5.96 -3.75 -11.41
CA THR A 34 6.22 -4.70 -12.49
C THR A 34 7.47 -5.52 -12.16
N HIS A 35 7.40 -6.40 -11.16
CA HIS A 35 8.50 -7.31 -10.85
C HIS A 35 7.99 -8.76 -10.86
N THR A 36 8.16 -9.37 -12.04
CA THR A 36 8.72 -10.70 -12.28
C THR A 36 9.13 -11.50 -11.02
N LYS A 37 8.16 -12.04 -10.26
CA LYS A 37 8.38 -13.27 -9.47
C LYS A 37 7.03 -13.93 -9.13
N PRO A 38 6.84 -15.24 -9.42
CA PRO A 38 5.52 -15.88 -9.27
C PRO A 38 5.07 -16.12 -7.83
N THR A 39 5.94 -15.88 -6.83
CA THR A 39 5.73 -16.28 -5.44
C THR A 39 5.19 -15.17 -4.52
N GLN A 40 4.97 -13.95 -5.02
CA GLN A 40 4.40 -12.89 -4.18
C GLN A 40 2.88 -13.10 -4.01
N PRO A 41 2.35 -13.06 -2.78
CA PRO A 41 0.91 -13.21 -2.55
C PRO A 41 0.14 -12.18 -3.36
N LYS A 42 -0.93 -12.60 -4.04
CA LYS A 42 -1.81 -11.73 -4.85
C LYS A 42 -2.17 -10.50 -4.02
N ILE A 43 -1.53 -9.37 -4.32
CA ILE A 43 -1.80 -8.13 -3.61
C ILE A 43 -3.16 -7.63 -4.11
N PRO A 44 -4.13 -7.39 -3.20
CA PRO A 44 -5.41 -6.84 -3.60
C PRO A 44 -5.21 -5.45 -4.19
N THR A 45 -5.98 -5.13 -5.24
CA THR A 45 -5.91 -3.85 -5.95
C THR A 45 -6.22 -2.68 -5.02
N GLN A 46 -7.09 -2.88 -4.03
CA GLN A 46 -7.44 -1.91 -3.01
C GLN A 46 -7.10 -2.45 -1.63
N MET A 47 -6.45 -1.66 -0.79
CA MET A 47 -5.99 -2.06 0.53
C MET A 47 -6.18 -0.96 1.56
N VAL A 48 -6.54 -1.36 2.77
CA VAL A 48 -6.55 -0.48 3.93
C VAL A 48 -5.28 -0.70 4.75
N ILE A 49 -4.49 0.36 4.96
CA ILE A 49 -3.20 0.32 5.66
C ILE A 49 -3.13 1.42 6.71
N LYS A 50 -2.52 1.15 7.87
CA LYS A 50 -2.30 2.17 8.90
C LYS A 50 -1.34 3.24 8.39
N ILE A 51 -1.62 4.51 8.68
CA ILE A 51 -0.80 5.64 8.24
C ILE A 51 0.66 5.50 8.71
N ASN A 52 0.86 5.01 9.94
CA ASN A 52 2.19 4.80 10.54
C ASN A 52 3.02 3.65 9.92
N ASN A 53 2.42 2.89 8.99
CA ASN A 53 3.06 1.84 8.22
C ASN A 53 3.38 2.29 6.78
N CYS A 54 3.15 3.56 6.46
CA CYS A 54 3.37 4.14 5.15
C CYS A 54 4.27 5.37 5.24
N LYS A 55 4.91 5.72 4.14
CA LYS A 55 5.59 7.00 3.94
C LYS A 55 5.06 7.63 2.66
N GLU A 56 4.82 8.93 2.68
CA GLU A 56 4.50 9.69 1.46
C GLU A 56 5.72 9.76 0.54
N ILE A 57 5.49 9.59 -0.77
CA ILE A 57 6.51 9.58 -1.83
C ILE A 57 6.05 10.33 -3.08
#